data_AF-A0A258B9Z0-F1
#
_entry.id   AF-A0A258B9Z0-F1
#
_cell.length_a   1.000
_cell.length_b   1.000
_cell.length_c   1.000
_cell.angle_alpha   90.00
_cell.angle_beta   90.00
_cell.angle_gamma   90.00
#
_symmetry.space_group_name_H-M   'P 1'
#
loop_
_entity.id
_entity.type
_entity.pdbx_description
1 polymer ?
#
loop_
_entity_poly.entity_id
_entity_poly.type
_entity_poly.pdbx_seq_one_letter_code
_entity_poly.pdbx_strand_id
1 'polypeptide(L)'
;VTLERILGILFSPVAWLMGVPWEEAQKAGWILGVKLTLTEFVAFLNLGAIPADEMSERTRMLLTYAICGFANIGSVGITVTGLSVLMPERREEVLSLVWKALFAGFVATCLTAAVVGALPSNLFVR
;
A
#
# COMPACT_ATOMS: atom_id res chain seq x y z
N VAL A 1 7.52 -11.14 17.22
CA VAL A 1 6.81 -11.20 15.92
C VAL A 1 5.79 -10.07 15.91
N THR A 2 5.72 -9.26 14.85
CA THR A 2 4.75 -8.14 14.73
C THR A 2 3.81 -8.38 13.56
N LEU A 3 2.65 -7.71 13.54
CA LEU A 3 1.65 -7.87 12.48
C LEU A 3 2.20 -7.46 11.11
N GLU A 4 2.98 -6.37 11.05
CA GLU A 4 3.61 -5.87 9.83
C GLU A 4 4.60 -6.89 9.26
N ARG A 5 5.30 -7.66 10.11
CA ARG A 5 6.19 -8.74 9.64
C ARG A 5 5.42 -9.90 9.04
N ILE A 6 4.28 -10.28 9.63
CA ILE A 6 3.41 -11.33 9.11
C ILE A 6 2.83 -10.89 7.77
N LEU A 7 2.28 -9.68 7.71
CA LEU A 7 1.80 -9.08 6.47
C LEU A 7 2.91 -8.89 5.44
N GLY A 8 4.15 -8.68 5.90
CA GLY A 8 5.32 -8.64 5.04
C GLY A 8 5.47 -9.90 4.22
N ILE A 9 5.42 -11.06 4.86
CA ILE A 9 5.47 -12.37 4.18
C ILE A 9 4.25 -12.55 3.26
N LEU A 10 3.07 -12.17 3.73
CA LEU A 10 1.82 -12.31 2.96
C LEU A 10 1.79 -11.43 1.71
N PHE A 11 2.39 -10.23 1.77
CA PHE A 11 2.41 -9.26 0.68
C PHE A 11 3.65 -9.33 -0.20
N SER A 12 4.65 -10.16 0.12
CA SER A 12 5.78 -10.42 -0.79
C SER A 12 5.35 -10.87 -2.19
N PRO A 13 4.38 -11.80 -2.36
CA PRO A 13 3.88 -12.16 -3.69
C PRO A 13 3.20 -10.98 -4.40
N VAL A 14 2.50 -10.11 -3.65
CA VAL A 14 1.86 -8.91 -4.22
C VAL A 14 2.92 -7.92 -4.68
N ALA A 15 3.97 -7.69 -3.89
CA ALA A 15 5.11 -6.87 -4.28
C ALA A 15 5.78 -7.38 -5.55
N TRP A 16 6.00 -8.68 -5.63
CA TRP A 16 6.56 -9.32 -6.81
C TRP A 16 5.68 -9.15 -8.05
N LEU A 17 4.36 -9.32 -7.92
CA LEU A 17 3.41 -9.09 -9.01
C LEU A 17 3.38 -7.64 -9.52
N MET A 18 3.77 -6.66 -8.70
CA MET A 18 3.91 -5.26 -9.13
C MET A 18 5.22 -4.98 -9.88
N GLY A 19 6.12 -5.96 -10.00
CA GLY A 19 7.42 -5.84 -10.67
C GLY A 19 8.61 -5.63 -9.74
N VAL A 20 8.45 -5.83 -8.44
CA VAL A 20 9.58 -5.81 -7.48
C VAL A 20 10.39 -7.13 -7.61
N PRO A 21 11.73 -7.08 -7.68
CA PRO A 21 12.55 -8.29 -7.66
C PRO A 21 12.31 -9.12 -6.39
N TRP A 22 12.39 -10.45 -6.50
CA TRP A 22 12.02 -11.34 -5.39
C TRP A 22 12.89 -11.11 -4.14
N GLU A 23 14.17 -10.80 -4.34
CA GLU A 23 15.13 -10.45 -3.29
C GLU A 23 14.72 -9.21 -2.47
N GLU A 24 13.97 -8.29 -3.07
CA GLU A 24 13.49 -7.07 -2.41
C GLU A 24 12.02 -7.20 -1.98
N ALA A 25 11.31 -8.22 -2.46
CA ALA A 25 9.88 -8.40 -2.27
C ALA A 25 9.47 -8.54 -0.80
N GLN A 26 10.31 -9.14 0.05
CA GLN A 26 10.03 -9.24 1.49
C GLN A 26 10.04 -7.88 2.19
N LYS A 27 10.99 -7.01 1.84
CA LYS A 27 11.08 -5.65 2.40
C LYS A 27 9.96 -4.78 1.85
N ALA A 28 9.66 -4.90 0.57
CA ALA A 28 8.52 -4.26 -0.08
C ALA A 28 7.17 -4.69 0.51
N GLY A 29 6.97 -5.99 0.73
CA GLY A 29 5.78 -6.53 1.39
C GLY A 29 5.60 -5.97 2.79
N TRP A 30 6.70 -5.84 3.55
CA TRP A 30 6.64 -5.21 4.89
C TRP A 30 6.18 -3.75 4.82
N ILE A 31 6.68 -2.96 3.85
CA ILE A 31 6.23 -1.57 3.63
C ILE A 31 4.72 -1.52 3.31
N LEU A 32 4.21 -2.45 2.49
CA LEU A 32 2.77 -2.57 2.23
C LEU A 32 1.98 -2.95 3.49
N GLY A 33 2.55 -3.81 4.34
CA GLY A 33 1.99 -4.18 5.64
C GLY A 33 1.87 -2.97 6.57
N VAL A 34 2.95 -2.19 6.70
CA VAL A 34 2.99 -0.93 7.47
C VAL A 34 1.91 0.03 6.98
N LYS A 35 1.78 0.20 5.66
CA LYS A 35 0.74 1.05 5.07
C LYS A 35 -0.66 0.61 5.51
N LEU A 36 -0.97 -0.68 5.41
CA LEU A 36 -2.31 -1.21 5.68
C LEU A 36 -2.68 -1.11 7.17
N THR A 37 -1.74 -1.42 8.07
CA THR A 37 -1.99 -1.49 9.52
C THR A 37 -1.85 -0.15 10.23
N LEU A 38 -0.88 0.66 9.81
CA LEU A 38 -0.61 1.97 10.38
C LEU A 38 -1.16 3.03 9.42
N THR A 39 -0.29 3.66 8.64
CA THR A 39 -0.64 4.68 7.64
C THR A 39 0.39 4.73 6.53
N GLU A 40 0.01 5.34 5.41
CA GLU A 40 0.91 5.69 4.32
C GLU A 40 2.03 6.64 4.76
N PHE A 41 1.79 7.55 5.72
CA PHE A 41 2.83 8.44 6.23
C PHE A 41 3.95 7.66 6.92
N VAL A 42 3.61 6.70 7.78
CA VAL A 42 4.61 5.83 8.42
C VAL A 42 5.31 4.96 7.38
N ALA A 43 4.58 4.47 6.37
CA ALA A 43 5.18 3.73 5.27
C ALA A 43 6.18 4.58 4.46
N PHE A 44 5.88 5.86 4.18
CA PHE A 44 6.79 6.78 3.51
C PHE A 44 8.04 7.06 4.35
N LEU A 45 7.89 7.29 5.66
CA LEU A 45 9.03 7.46 6.58
C LEU A 45 9.92 6.23 6.58
N ASN A 46 9.32 5.04 6.68
CA ASN A 46 10.05 3.78 6.68
C ASN A 46 10.74 3.52 5.33
N LEU A 47 10.10 3.82 4.20
CA LEU A 47 10.71 3.71 2.88
C LEU A 47 11.90 4.67 2.71
N GLY A 48 11.77 5.90 3.20
CA GLY A 48 12.84 6.90 3.19
C GLY A 48 14.01 6.55 4.11
N ALA A 49 13.76 5.79 5.18
CA ALA A 49 14.79 5.35 6.12
C ALA A 49 15.58 4.12 5.65
N ILE A 50 15.12 3.39 4.63
CA ILE A 50 15.89 2.28 4.05
C ILE A 50 17.16 2.88 3.39
N PRO A 51 18.37 2.33 3.60
CA PRO A 51 19.59 2.76 2.93
C PRO A 51 19.57 2.53 1.41
N ALA A 52 20.25 3.38 0.63
CA ALA A 52 20.22 3.33 -0.84
C ALA A 52 20.81 2.03 -1.43
N ASP A 53 21.78 1.43 -0.74
CA ASP A 53 22.41 0.14 -1.07
C ASP A 53 21.55 -1.08 -0.72
N GLU A 54 20.50 -0.88 0.07
CA GLU A 54 19.62 -1.94 0.58
C GLU A 54 18.33 -2.14 -0.23
N MET A 55 18.05 -1.28 -1.20
CA MET A 55 16.88 -1.35 -2.08
C MET A 55 17.10 -0.49 -3.33
N SER A 56 16.92 -1.10 -4.50
CA SER A 56 17.04 -0.44 -5.80
C SER A 56 16.12 0.79 -5.94
N GLU A 57 16.58 1.79 -6.70
CA GLU A 57 15.76 2.96 -7.03
C GLU A 57 14.46 2.59 -7.74
N ARG A 58 14.50 1.55 -8.58
CA ARG A 58 13.32 1.04 -9.26
C ARG A 58 12.26 0.55 -8.27
N THR A 59 12.63 -0.26 -7.28
CA THR A 59 11.69 -0.72 -6.26
C THR A 59 11.19 0.42 -5.38
N ARG A 60 12.05 1.38 -5.00
CA ARG A 60 11.62 2.58 -4.26
C ARG A 60 10.55 3.35 -5.01
N MET A 61 10.72 3.51 -6.32
CA MET A 61 9.73 4.15 -7.18
C MET A 61 8.42 3.36 -7.21
N LEU A 62 8.46 2.04 -7.43
CA LEU A 62 7.25 1.21 -7.41
C LEU A 62 6.52 1.30 -6.06
N LEU A 63 7.26 1.22 -4.95
CA LEU A 63 6.69 1.36 -3.61
C LEU A 63 6.10 2.74 -3.36
N THR A 64 6.71 3.80 -3.90
CA THR A 64 6.16 5.17 -3.82
C THR A 64 4.76 5.23 -4.41
N TYR A 65 4.53 4.62 -5.57
CA TYR A 65 3.18 4.49 -6.15
C TYR A 65 2.28 3.55 -5.34
N ALA A 66 2.81 2.41 -4.89
CA ALA A 66 2.04 1.41 -4.16
C ALA A 66 1.55 1.91 -2.79
N ILE A 67 2.28 2.82 -2.14
CA ILE A 67 1.89 3.39 -0.85
C ILE A 67 1.18 4.74 -0.95
N CYS A 68 1.11 5.34 -2.14
CA CYS A 68 0.40 6.60 -2.37
C CYS A 68 -1.13 6.41 -2.33
N GLY A 69 -1.69 6.31 -1.12
CA GLY A 69 -3.13 6.31 -0.91
C GLY A 69 -3.53 5.92 0.51
N PHE A 70 -4.68 6.43 0.97
CA PHE A 70 -5.18 6.29 2.35
C PHE A 70 -5.93 4.98 2.60
N ALA A 71 -5.55 3.90 1.91
CA ALA A 71 -6.13 2.59 2.09
C ALA A 71 -5.49 1.88 3.29
N ASN A 72 -5.85 2.31 4.49
CA ASN A 72 -5.43 1.75 5.77
C ASN A 72 -6.63 1.65 6.73
N ILE A 73 -6.49 0.85 7.79
CA ILE A 73 -7.59 0.56 8.73
C ILE A 73 -8.10 1.84 9.44
N GLY A 74 -7.21 2.77 9.77
CA GLY A 74 -7.59 4.03 10.42
C GLY A 74 -8.40 4.94 9.48
N SER A 75 -7.89 5.18 8.28
CA SER A 75 -8.49 6.04 7.27
C SER A 75 -9.86 5.53 6.80
N VAL A 76 -10.03 4.22 6.59
CA VAL A 76 -11.36 3.68 6.23
C VAL A 76 -12.38 3.91 7.35
N GLY A 77 -11.95 3.80 8.62
CA GLY A 77 -12.79 4.11 9.77
C GLY A 77 -13.22 5.57 9.83
N ILE A 78 -12.31 6.49 9.52
CA ILE A 78 -12.60 7.93 9.43
C ILE A 78 -13.62 8.20 8.32
N THR A 79 -13.39 7.67 7.10
CA THR A 79 -14.30 7.87 5.96
C THR A 79 -15.69 7.31 6.23
N VAL A 80 -15.78 6.09 6.77
CA VAL A 80 -17.06 5.42 7.06
C VAL A 80 -17.83 6.14 8.16
N THR A 81 -17.14 6.63 9.19
CA THR A 81 -17.76 7.44 10.24
C THR A 81 -18.29 8.75 9.66
N GLY A 82 -17.51 9.45 8.85
CA GLY A 82 -17.93 10.68 8.17
C GLY A 82 -19.17 10.47 7.29
N LEU A 83 -19.15 9.42 6.45
CA LEU A 83 -20.30 9.07 5.60
C LEU A 83 -21.54 8.69 6.42
N SER A 84 -21.37 8.00 7.54
CA SER A 84 -22.49 7.62 8.42
C SER A 84 -23.13 8.82 9.11
N VAL A 85 -22.38 9.90 9.36
CA VAL A 85 -22.90 11.16 9.90
C VAL A 85 -23.58 11.98 8.80
N LEU A 86 -23.02 11.99 7.59
CA LEU A 86 -23.57 12.72 6.44
C LEU A 86 -24.84 12.09 5.86
N MET A 87 -24.96 10.76 5.93
CA MET A 87 -26.07 9.98 5.36
C MET A 87 -26.58 8.92 6.34
N PRO A 88 -27.21 9.33 7.46
CA PRO A 88 -27.56 8.42 8.55
C PRO A 88 -28.51 7.29 8.09
N GLU A 89 -29.42 7.56 7.16
CA GLU A 89 -30.32 6.59 6.52
C GLU A 89 -29.60 5.47 5.74
N ARG A 90 -28.34 5.65 5.33
CA ARG A 90 -27.53 4.65 4.60
C ARG A 90 -26.41 4.04 5.45
N ARG A 91 -26.42 4.26 6.76
CA ARG A 91 -25.34 3.82 7.66
C ARG A 91 -25.02 2.33 7.55
N GLU A 92 -26.05 1.47 7.53
CA GLU A 92 -25.86 0.02 7.42
C GLU A 92 -25.19 -0.38 6.11
N GLU A 93 -25.58 0.25 5.00
CA GLU A 93 -24.98 0.05 3.69
C GLU A 93 -23.48 0.44 3.71
N VAL A 94 -23.16 1.64 4.21
CA VAL A 94 -21.79 2.14 4.29
C VAL A 94 -20.90 1.23 5.15
N LEU A 95 -21.41 0.81 6.32
CA LEU A 95 -20.68 -0.10 7.21
C LEU A 95 -20.44 -1.47 6.55
N SER A 96 -21.39 -1.97 5.77
CA SER A 96 -21.24 -3.25 5.05
C SER A 96 -20.13 -3.23 3.98
N LEU A 97 -19.73 -2.03 3.52
CA LEU A 97 -18.74 -1.85 2.47
C LEU A 97 -17.31 -1.60 2.98
N VAL A 98 -17.10 -1.39 4.29
CA VAL A 98 -15.79 -1.01 4.88
C VAL A 98 -14.65 -1.88 4.36
N TRP A 99 -14.76 -3.21 4.50
CA TRP A 99 -13.68 -4.14 4.12
C TRP A 99 -13.49 -4.22 2.61
N LYS A 100 -14.57 -4.09 1.84
CA LYS A 100 -14.51 -4.04 0.38
C LYS A 100 -13.81 -2.77 -0.10
N ALA A 101 -14.12 -1.63 0.52
CA ALA A 101 -13.51 -0.35 0.21
C ALA A 101 -12.02 -0.34 0.57
N LEU A 102 -11.64 -0.89 1.73
CA LEU A 102 -10.24 -1.01 2.14
C LEU A 102 -9.45 -1.88 1.15
N PHE A 103 -9.96 -3.06 0.81
CA PHE A 103 -9.32 -3.97 -0.12
C PHE A 103 -9.21 -3.35 -1.53
N ALA A 104 -10.30 -2.78 -2.05
CA ALA A 104 -10.31 -2.13 -3.35
C ALA A 104 -9.33 -0.97 -3.42
N GLY A 105 -9.27 -0.11 -2.40
CA GLY A 105 -8.33 1.01 -2.32
C GLY A 105 -6.87 0.54 -2.27
N PHE A 106 -6.58 -0.53 -1.50
CA PHE A 106 -5.24 -1.09 -1.41
C PHE A 106 -4.79 -1.67 -2.76
N VAL A 107 -5.64 -2.47 -3.40
CA VAL A 107 -5.37 -3.06 -4.72
C VAL A 107 -5.24 -1.98 -5.79
N ALA A 108 -6.04 -0.91 -5.74
CA ALA A 108 -5.95 0.19 -6.71
C ALA A 108 -4.56 0.83 -6.73
N THR A 109 -3.97 1.11 -5.57
CA THR A 109 -2.59 1.62 -5.50
C THR A 109 -1.54 0.60 -5.95
N CYS A 110 -1.76 -0.69 -5.67
CA CYS A 110 -0.89 -1.75 -6.17
C CYS A 110 -0.95 -1.88 -7.70
N LEU A 111 -2.15 -1.71 -8.28
CA LEU A 111 -2.34 -1.71 -9.73
C LEU A 111 -1.62 -0.53 -10.38
N THR A 112 -1.68 0.66 -9.79
CA THR A 112 -0.90 1.82 -10.27
C THR A 112 0.59 1.51 -10.28
N ALA A 113 1.12 0.90 -9.21
CA ALA A 113 2.51 0.47 -9.15
C ALA A 113 2.84 -0.59 -10.20
N ALA A 114 1.96 -1.57 -10.43
CA ALA A 114 2.13 -2.60 -11.46
C ALA A 114 2.15 -2.00 -12.87
N VAL A 115 1.30 -1.01 -13.16
CA VAL A 115 1.33 -0.26 -14.43
C VAL A 115 2.68 0.43 -14.60
N VAL A 116 3.17 1.12 -13.58
CA VAL A 116 4.51 1.74 -13.61
C VAL A 116 5.60 0.67 -13.76
N GLY A 117 5.45 -0.48 -13.12
CA GLY A 117 6.33 -1.65 -13.18
C GLY A 117 6.48 -2.21 -14.60
N ALA A 118 5.37 -2.25 -15.34
CA ALA A 118 5.34 -2.72 -16.73
C ALA A 118 5.96 -1.73 -17.73
N LEU A 119 6.12 -0.45 -17.36
CA LEU A 119 6.74 0.56 -18.22
C LEU A 119 8.28 0.48 -18.20
N PRO A 120 8.95 0.79 -19.33
CA PRO A 120 10.41 0.84 -19.40
C PRO A 120 11.05 1.75 -18.33
N SER A 121 12.14 1.30 -17.72
CA SER A 121 12.82 2.03 -16.65
C SER A 121 13.40 3.36 -17.11
N ASN A 122 13.87 3.45 -18.36
CA ASN A 122 14.46 4.66 -18.94
C ASN A 122 13.49 5.85 -19.04
N LEU A 123 12.18 5.64 -18.91
CA LEU A 123 11.21 6.74 -18.85
C LEU A 123 11.32 7.55 -17.55
N PHE A 124 11.86 6.95 -16.50
CA PHE A 124 11.87 7.51 -15.15
C PHE A 124 13.26 7.91 -14.66
N VAL A 125 14.30 7.56 -15.42
CA VAL A 125 15.68 8.00 -15.19
C VAL A 125 15.90 9.22 -16.07
N ARG A 126 15.81 10.41 -15.49
CA ARG A 126 16.17 11.68 -16.13
C ARG A 126 17.29 12.34 -15.35
#